data_AF-A0A2W0BE37-F1
#
_entry.id   AF-A0A2W0BE37-F1
#
_cell.length_a   1.000
_cell.length_b   1.000
_cell.length_c   1.000
_cell.angle_alpha   90.00
_cell.angle_beta   90.00
_cell.angle_gamma   90.00
#
_symmetry.space_group_name_H-M   'P 1'
#
loop_
_entity.id
_entity.type
_entity.pdbx_description
1 polymer ?
#
loop_
_entity_poly.entity_id
_entity_poly.type
_entity_poly.pdbx_seq_one_letter_code
_entity_poly.pdbx_strand_id
1 'polypeptide(L)'
;IKITSNPGETFLDRMIALVEGAERQKTPNEIALNILLAGLTIIFLLAVVTLQPFAIYSGSPQTVFVLVSLLVCLIPTTIGGLLSAIGIAGMDRLIQHNVLAMSGRAVEAAGDVNTLLLDKTGTITFGNRQAAEFIPAPGITSDQLADSAQLSSLPDETPEGRSIVVLAKEKYALRGRELSEHGVEFVPFTAQTRMSGVNFNGRQVRKGAADSIQRYLRENGGEIPKDLQLSIDTIARSGGTPLVVAERSRAMGVIHLKDVVKGGMKERFTQLRAMGIRTVMITGDNPLTAAAIAREAGVDDFLAQATPKDKMDLIRREQTDGKLVAMTGDGTNDAPALAQADVGVAMNTGTQAAKEAGNMVDLDSNPTKLIEIVEIGKQLLMTRGSLTTFSIANDVAKYFAIIPAMFAATFPVLNALNIMHLQTPQSAILSAVIFNALIIIALIPLALRGVKYRPMGAAALLRRNLWIYGVGGVIIPFIGIKAIDMIITRIGLA
;
A
#
# COMPACT_ATOMS: atom_id res chain seq x y z
N ILE A 1 -16.45 30.93 -9.25
CA ILE A 1 -15.36 29.95 -9.52
C ILE A 1 -15.01 30.03 -11.00
N LYS A 2 -13.72 30.13 -11.37
CA LYS A 2 -13.27 30.13 -12.78
C LYS A 2 -12.87 28.71 -13.15
N ILE A 3 -13.51 28.12 -14.15
CA ILE A 3 -13.16 26.79 -14.65
C ILE A 3 -11.85 26.91 -15.43
N THR A 4 -10.84 26.12 -15.05
CA THR A 4 -9.49 26.12 -15.67
C THR A 4 -9.22 24.89 -16.53
N SER A 5 -10.15 23.94 -16.59
CA SER A 5 -10.01 22.66 -17.31
C SER A 5 -10.97 22.61 -18.49
N ASN A 6 -10.51 22.10 -19.63
CA ASN A 6 -11.36 21.87 -20.79
C ASN A 6 -12.25 20.62 -20.56
N PRO A 7 -13.39 20.48 -21.28
CA PRO A 7 -14.16 19.25 -21.29
C PRO A 7 -13.30 18.04 -21.68
N GLY A 8 -13.36 16.94 -20.92
CA GLY A 8 -12.50 15.77 -21.12
C GLY A 8 -11.13 15.85 -20.42
N GLU A 9 -10.76 17.01 -19.88
CA GLU A 9 -9.50 17.23 -19.15
C GLU A 9 -9.74 17.52 -17.67
N THR A 10 -10.97 17.37 -17.19
CA THR A 10 -11.27 17.54 -15.77
C THR A 10 -10.58 16.46 -14.94
N PHE A 11 -10.38 16.70 -13.64
CA PHE A 11 -9.83 15.68 -12.75
C PHE A 11 -10.66 14.38 -12.77
N LEU A 12 -11.99 14.52 -12.84
CA LEU A 12 -12.92 13.40 -13.00
C LEU A 12 -12.76 12.70 -14.35
N ASP A 13 -12.69 13.44 -15.45
CA ASP A 13 -12.46 12.85 -16.78
C ASP A 13 -11.11 12.13 -16.85
N ARG A 14 -10.06 12.66 -16.20
CA ARG A 14 -8.77 11.97 -16.08
C ARG A 14 -8.90 10.71 -15.23
N MET A 15 -9.64 10.73 -14.12
CA MET A 15 -9.91 9.52 -13.34
C MET A 15 -10.66 8.47 -14.17
N ILE A 16 -11.65 8.89 -14.96
CA ILE A 16 -12.41 8.01 -15.86
C ILE A 16 -11.48 7.46 -16.95
N ALA A 17 -10.70 8.30 -17.62
CA ALA A 17 -9.75 7.91 -18.65
C ALA A 17 -8.61 7.03 -18.13
N LEU A 18 -8.21 7.16 -16.86
CA LEU A 18 -7.23 6.25 -16.24
C LEU A 18 -7.85 4.87 -15.96
N VAL A 19 -9.15 4.81 -15.67
CA VAL A 19 -9.89 3.55 -15.48
C VAL A 19 -10.25 2.91 -16.82
N GLU A 20 -10.63 3.71 -17.83
CA GLU A 20 -11.07 3.25 -19.15
C GLU A 20 -9.92 3.05 -20.15
N GLY A 21 -8.90 3.91 -20.11
CA GLY A 21 -7.76 3.96 -21.03
C GLY A 21 -6.54 3.15 -20.59
N ALA A 22 -6.56 2.55 -19.41
CA ALA A 22 -5.62 1.50 -19.07
C ALA A 22 -5.94 0.27 -19.93
N GLU A 23 -5.34 0.17 -21.12
CA GLU A 23 -5.23 -1.11 -21.80
C GLU A 23 -4.64 -2.10 -20.80
N ARG A 24 -5.50 -2.96 -20.25
CA ARG A 24 -5.13 -3.90 -19.21
C ARG A 24 -4.20 -4.94 -19.83
N GLN A 25 -2.90 -4.65 -19.74
CA GLN A 25 -1.90 -5.66 -20.00
C GLN A 25 -1.99 -6.73 -18.92
N LYS A 26 -1.95 -7.99 -19.34
CA LYS A 26 -1.87 -9.12 -18.42
C LYS A 26 -0.61 -8.95 -17.57
N THR A 27 -0.77 -9.17 -16.28
CA THR A 27 0.34 -9.04 -15.33
C THR A 27 1.30 -10.23 -15.44
N PRO A 28 2.55 -10.12 -14.96
CA PRO A 28 3.52 -11.21 -15.04
C PRO A 28 3.01 -12.55 -14.45
N ASN A 29 2.37 -12.51 -13.28
CA ASN A 29 1.77 -13.70 -12.66
C ASN A 29 0.57 -14.21 -13.46
N GLU A 30 -0.26 -13.32 -14.02
CA GLU A 30 -1.37 -13.71 -14.90
C GLU A 30 -0.89 -14.38 -16.19
N ILE A 31 0.22 -13.91 -16.77
CA ILE A 31 0.87 -14.54 -17.92
C ILE A 31 1.42 -15.91 -17.53
N ALA A 32 2.15 -16.01 -16.42
CA ALA A 32 2.71 -17.27 -15.94
C ALA A 32 1.63 -18.33 -15.70
N LEU A 33 0.52 -17.96 -15.05
CA LEU A 33 -0.63 -18.85 -14.88
C LEU A 33 -1.25 -19.23 -16.23
N ASN A 34 -1.46 -18.28 -17.15
CA ASN A 34 -2.01 -18.60 -18.46
C ASN A 34 -1.15 -19.59 -19.25
N ILE A 35 0.18 -19.50 -19.16
CA ILE A 35 1.09 -20.47 -19.78
C ILE A 35 0.89 -21.86 -19.17
N LEU A 36 0.81 -21.96 -17.85
CA LEU A 36 0.52 -23.23 -17.15
C LEU A 36 -0.83 -23.81 -17.58
N LEU A 37 -1.88 -22.98 -17.61
CA LEU A 37 -3.24 -23.40 -17.98
C LEU A 37 -3.31 -23.84 -19.45
N ALA A 38 -2.64 -23.13 -20.35
CA ALA A 38 -2.53 -23.53 -21.76
C ALA A 38 -1.78 -24.87 -21.90
N GLY A 39 -0.68 -25.05 -21.17
CA GLY A 39 0.07 -26.31 -21.14
C GLY A 39 -0.79 -27.48 -20.67
N LEU A 40 -1.50 -27.33 -19.55
CA LEU A 40 -2.43 -28.35 -19.05
C LEU A 40 -3.56 -28.65 -20.04
N THR A 41 -4.11 -27.62 -20.69
CA THR A 41 -5.16 -27.78 -21.71
C THR A 41 -4.67 -28.60 -22.90
N ILE A 42 -3.44 -28.36 -23.38
CA ILE A 42 -2.83 -29.15 -24.46
C ILE A 42 -2.61 -30.60 -24.01
N ILE A 43 -2.11 -30.82 -22.79
CA ILE A 43 -1.90 -32.17 -22.24
C ILE A 43 -3.22 -32.93 -22.18
N PHE A 44 -4.28 -32.33 -21.63
CA PHE A 44 -5.59 -32.98 -21.53
C PHE A 44 -6.26 -33.18 -22.89
N LEU A 45 -6.09 -32.24 -23.82
CA LEU A 45 -6.56 -32.40 -25.20
C LEU A 45 -5.90 -33.63 -25.85
N LEU A 46 -4.58 -33.75 -25.76
CA LEU A 46 -3.86 -34.90 -26.30
C LEU A 46 -4.27 -36.20 -25.60
N ALA A 47 -4.42 -36.19 -24.28
CA ALA A 47 -4.87 -37.36 -23.51
C ALA A 47 -6.26 -37.83 -23.95
N VAL A 48 -7.22 -36.93 -24.13
CA VAL A 48 -8.59 -37.27 -24.55
C VAL A 48 -8.65 -37.70 -26.01
N VAL A 49 -7.93 -37.01 -26.91
CA VAL A 49 -7.92 -37.34 -28.34
C VAL A 49 -7.28 -38.71 -28.59
N THR A 50 -6.18 -39.02 -27.89
CA THR A 50 -5.49 -40.32 -28.03
C THR A 50 -6.24 -41.47 -27.35
N LEU A 51 -7.11 -41.17 -26.38
CA LEU A 51 -7.96 -42.16 -25.73
C LEU A 51 -8.95 -42.80 -26.71
N GLN A 52 -9.44 -42.09 -27.72
CA GLN A 52 -10.41 -42.66 -28.68
C GLN A 52 -9.82 -43.79 -29.54
N PRO A 53 -8.65 -43.67 -30.18
CA PRO A 53 -7.98 -44.79 -30.83
C PRO A 53 -7.76 -46.00 -29.90
N PHE A 54 -7.34 -45.78 -28.65
CA PHE A 54 -7.17 -46.86 -27.68
C PHE A 54 -8.51 -47.52 -27.33
N ALA A 55 -9.56 -46.71 -27.16
CA ALA A 55 -10.91 -47.16 -26.88
C ALA A 55 -11.45 -48.02 -28.03
N ILE A 56 -11.25 -47.60 -29.28
CA ILE A 56 -11.61 -48.37 -30.49
C ILE A 56 -10.83 -49.70 -30.54
N TYR A 57 -9.51 -49.66 -30.35
CA TYR A 57 -8.68 -50.87 -30.33
C TYR A 57 -9.12 -51.87 -29.24
N SER A 58 -9.54 -51.35 -28.09
CA SER A 58 -10.05 -52.15 -26.96
C SER A 58 -11.50 -52.64 -27.09
N GLY A 59 -12.20 -52.32 -28.18
CA GLY A 59 -13.61 -52.70 -28.37
C GLY A 59 -14.61 -51.90 -27.54
N SER A 60 -14.22 -50.72 -27.03
CA SER A 60 -15.04 -49.82 -26.21
C SER A 60 -15.09 -48.40 -26.77
N PRO A 61 -15.52 -48.18 -28.03
CA PRO A 61 -15.50 -46.86 -28.65
C PRO A 61 -16.35 -45.87 -27.83
N GLN A 62 -15.80 -44.69 -27.56
CA GLN A 62 -16.49 -43.67 -26.78
C GLN A 62 -17.25 -42.72 -27.70
N THR A 63 -18.37 -42.19 -27.23
CA THR A 63 -19.10 -41.15 -27.96
C THR A 63 -18.37 -39.82 -27.84
N VAL A 64 -18.53 -38.97 -28.87
CA VAL A 64 -17.95 -37.61 -28.85
C VAL A 64 -18.44 -36.83 -27.61
N PHE A 65 -19.69 -37.03 -27.19
CA PHE A 65 -20.26 -36.41 -26.00
C PHE A 65 -19.47 -36.76 -24.73
N VAL A 66 -19.10 -38.02 -24.55
CA VAL A 66 -18.32 -38.49 -23.38
C VAL A 66 -16.91 -37.92 -23.40
N LEU A 67 -16.26 -37.92 -24.56
CA LEU A 67 -14.90 -37.36 -24.73
C LEU A 67 -14.89 -35.85 -24.46
N VAL A 68 -15.86 -35.10 -24.99
CA VAL A 68 -16.00 -33.66 -24.73
C VAL A 68 -16.30 -33.40 -23.26
N SER A 69 -17.16 -34.20 -22.64
CA SER A 69 -17.47 -34.08 -21.20
C SER A 69 -16.22 -34.32 -20.34
N LEU A 70 -15.43 -35.35 -20.65
CA LEU A 70 -14.15 -35.61 -20.00
C LEU A 70 -13.19 -34.44 -20.18
N LEU A 71 -13.02 -33.95 -21.41
CA LEU A 71 -12.13 -32.84 -21.71
C LEU A 71 -12.52 -31.57 -20.94
N VAL A 72 -13.80 -31.18 -20.97
CA VAL A 72 -14.30 -29.99 -20.25
C VAL A 72 -14.12 -30.12 -18.74
N CYS A 73 -14.29 -31.33 -18.20
CA CYS A 73 -14.06 -31.60 -16.78
C CYS A 73 -12.57 -31.49 -16.42
N LEU A 74 -11.65 -31.97 -17.25
CA LEU A 74 -10.21 -31.96 -16.95
C LEU A 74 -9.55 -30.59 -17.21
N ILE A 75 -10.00 -29.84 -18.22
CA ILE A 75 -9.48 -28.49 -18.46
C ILE A 75 -9.70 -27.64 -17.20
N PRO A 76 -8.72 -26.84 -16.77
CA PRO A 76 -8.79 -26.02 -15.56
C PRO A 76 -9.69 -24.78 -15.74
N THR A 77 -10.94 -25.02 -16.15
CA THR A 77 -11.99 -24.02 -16.43
C THR A 77 -12.32 -23.19 -15.20
N THR A 78 -12.22 -23.79 -14.01
CA THR A 78 -12.49 -23.11 -12.73
C THR A 78 -11.60 -21.89 -12.52
N ILE A 79 -10.27 -22.05 -12.63
CA ILE A 79 -9.34 -20.92 -12.50
C ILE A 79 -9.29 -20.07 -13.78
N GLY A 80 -9.41 -20.69 -14.96
CA GLY A 80 -9.39 -19.97 -16.24
C GLY A 80 -10.46 -18.89 -16.36
N GLY A 81 -11.68 -19.17 -15.87
CA GLY A 81 -12.77 -18.18 -15.85
C GLY A 81 -12.65 -17.12 -14.75
N LEU A 82 -11.99 -17.45 -13.63
CA LEU A 82 -11.91 -16.57 -12.46
C LEU A 82 -10.68 -15.66 -12.46
N LEU A 83 -9.63 -15.97 -13.23
CA LEU A 83 -8.36 -15.23 -13.23
C LEU A 83 -8.54 -13.73 -13.51
N SER A 84 -9.34 -13.40 -14.53
CA SER A 84 -9.64 -12.02 -14.91
C SER A 84 -10.44 -11.29 -13.85
N ALA A 85 -11.41 -11.97 -13.22
CA ALA A 85 -12.26 -11.43 -12.17
C ALA A 85 -11.47 -11.11 -10.89
N ILE A 86 -10.51 -11.97 -10.51
CA ILE A 86 -9.62 -11.73 -9.36
C ILE A 86 -8.80 -10.44 -9.57
N GLY A 87 -8.27 -10.25 -10.78
CA GLY A 87 -7.53 -9.03 -11.12
C GLY A 87 -8.37 -7.76 -11.01
N ILE A 88 -9.59 -7.79 -11.54
CA ILE A 88 -10.54 -6.66 -11.48
C ILE A 88 -10.94 -6.36 -10.03
N ALA A 89 -11.28 -7.39 -9.25
CA ALA A 89 -11.66 -7.23 -7.86
C ALA A 89 -10.51 -6.64 -7.01
N GLY A 90 -9.26 -7.00 -7.30
CA GLY A 90 -8.09 -6.42 -6.63
C GLY A 90 -7.94 -4.92 -6.88
N MET A 91 -8.16 -4.47 -8.12
CA MET A 91 -8.14 -3.05 -8.47
C MET A 91 -9.32 -2.29 -7.83
N ASP A 92 -10.53 -2.86 -7.89
CA ASP A 92 -11.72 -2.27 -7.28
C ASP A 92 -11.55 -2.07 -5.76
N ARG A 93 -10.96 -3.05 -5.08
CA ARG A 93 -10.64 -2.93 -3.66
C ARG A 93 -9.66 -1.81 -3.34
N LEU A 94 -8.65 -1.55 -4.18
CA LEU A 94 -7.76 -0.40 -3.97
C LEU A 94 -8.51 0.92 -4.09
N ILE A 95 -9.43 1.03 -5.06
CA ILE A 95 -10.28 2.21 -5.24
C ILE A 95 -11.17 2.41 -4.02
N GLN A 96 -11.75 1.34 -3.44
CA GLN A 96 -12.51 1.41 -2.19
C GLN A 96 -11.67 1.89 -0.99
N HIS A 97 -10.35 1.72 -1.04
CA HIS A 97 -9.39 2.27 -0.08
C HIS A 97 -8.82 3.62 -0.53
N ASN A 98 -9.48 4.31 -1.46
CA ASN A 98 -9.08 5.58 -2.08
C ASN A 98 -7.63 5.55 -2.62
N VAL A 99 -7.23 4.44 -3.25
CA VAL A 99 -5.97 4.33 -3.99
C VAL A 99 -6.30 4.02 -5.45
N LEU A 100 -5.87 4.90 -6.36
CA LEU A 100 -6.00 4.69 -7.79
C LEU A 100 -4.79 3.93 -8.29
N ALA A 101 -4.98 2.75 -8.87
CA ALA A 101 -3.93 2.01 -9.55
C ALA A 101 -4.08 2.20 -11.06
N MET A 102 -3.01 2.66 -11.73
CA MET A 102 -3.02 2.91 -13.18
C MET A 102 -2.99 1.61 -14.00
N SER A 103 -2.63 0.48 -13.36
CA SER A 103 -2.62 -0.84 -13.99
C SER A 103 -2.74 -1.95 -12.96
N GLY A 104 -3.26 -3.12 -13.38
CA GLY A 104 -3.24 -4.34 -12.57
C GLY A 104 -1.82 -4.82 -12.22
N ARG A 105 -0.82 -4.45 -13.03
CA ARG A 105 0.60 -4.79 -12.79
C ARG A 105 1.11 -4.12 -11.52
N ALA A 106 0.73 -2.86 -11.28
CA ALA A 106 1.12 -2.16 -10.06
C ALA A 106 0.55 -2.86 -8.81
N VAL A 107 -0.73 -3.26 -8.86
CA VAL A 107 -1.41 -3.97 -7.75
C VAL A 107 -0.74 -5.29 -7.44
N GLU A 108 -0.34 -6.03 -8.48
CA GLU A 108 0.36 -7.29 -8.32
C GLU A 108 1.77 -7.11 -7.76
N ALA A 109 2.55 -6.20 -8.35
CA ALA A 109 3.90 -5.90 -7.90
C ALA A 109 3.93 -5.48 -6.43
N ALA A 110 2.91 -4.73 -5.98
CA ALA A 110 2.74 -4.35 -4.58
C ALA A 110 2.69 -5.54 -3.63
N GLY A 111 2.15 -6.69 -4.06
CA GLY A 111 2.11 -7.91 -3.25
C GLY A 111 3.48 -8.55 -3.02
N ASP A 112 4.42 -8.34 -3.94
CA ASP A 112 5.76 -8.95 -3.90
C ASP A 112 6.87 -7.96 -3.49
N VAL A 113 6.51 -6.72 -3.13
CA VAL A 113 7.46 -5.71 -2.63
C VAL A 113 8.29 -6.25 -1.45
N ASN A 114 9.60 -6.03 -1.52
CA ASN A 114 10.55 -6.40 -0.47
C ASN A 114 11.11 -5.18 0.25
N THR A 115 11.30 -4.07 -0.47
CA THR A 115 11.87 -2.84 0.08
C THR A 115 10.92 -1.68 -0.20
N LEU A 116 10.53 -0.97 0.86
CA LEU A 116 9.73 0.25 0.78
C LEU A 116 10.63 1.46 1.06
N LEU A 117 10.77 2.32 0.06
CA LEU A 117 11.43 3.60 0.16
C LEU A 117 10.41 4.69 0.46
N LEU A 118 10.62 5.44 1.52
CA LEU A 118 9.73 6.53 1.89
C LEU A 118 10.51 7.83 1.85
N ASP A 119 10.01 8.82 1.11
CA ASP A 119 10.48 10.18 1.35
C ASP A 119 10.11 10.61 2.79
N LYS A 120 10.93 11.43 3.41
CA LYS A 120 10.65 11.89 4.78
C LYS A 120 9.53 12.94 4.77
N THR A 121 9.68 13.97 3.96
CA THR A 121 8.85 15.19 4.01
C THR A 121 7.47 14.89 3.45
N GLY A 122 6.40 15.30 4.13
CA GLY A 122 5.03 15.10 3.67
C GLY A 122 4.52 13.65 3.75
N THR A 123 5.43 12.66 3.78
CA THR A 123 5.12 11.25 3.92
C THR A 123 5.26 10.80 5.38
N ILE A 124 6.47 10.60 5.93
CA ILE A 124 6.67 10.16 7.32
C ILE A 124 6.30 11.24 8.32
N THR A 125 6.64 12.48 8.00
CA THR A 125 6.34 13.65 8.82
C THR A 125 5.22 14.48 8.20
N PHE A 126 4.70 15.45 8.95
CA PHE A 126 3.74 16.41 8.41
C PHE A 126 4.35 17.36 7.35
N GLY A 127 5.67 17.32 7.16
CA GLY A 127 6.40 18.13 6.19
C GLY A 127 6.70 19.57 6.66
N ASN A 128 5.93 20.08 7.61
CA ASN A 128 6.16 21.37 8.24
C ASN A 128 6.80 21.19 9.62
N ARG A 129 7.80 22.01 9.95
CA ARG A 129 8.40 22.01 11.30
C ARG A 129 7.42 22.63 12.29
N GLN A 130 7.18 21.94 13.41
CA GLN A 130 6.28 22.37 14.46
C GLN A 130 7.03 22.66 15.75
N ALA A 131 6.51 23.59 16.55
CA ALA A 131 7.03 23.88 17.86
C ALA A 131 6.85 22.69 18.80
N ALA A 132 7.97 22.19 19.33
CA ALA A 132 8.00 21.08 20.27
C ALA A 132 8.26 21.56 21.71
N GLU A 133 9.10 22.58 21.87
CA GLU A 133 9.56 22.99 23.20
C GLU A 133 9.91 24.48 23.28
N PHE A 134 9.68 25.06 24.46
CA PHE A 134 10.13 26.39 24.84
C PHE A 134 11.26 26.28 25.87
N ILE A 135 12.42 26.82 25.52
CA ILE A 135 13.63 26.81 26.35
C ILE A 135 13.89 28.25 26.81
N PRO A 136 13.54 28.59 28.08
CA PRO A 136 13.68 29.95 28.58
C PRO A 136 15.15 30.35 28.76
N ALA A 137 15.43 31.64 28.58
CA ALA A 137 16.71 32.22 28.93
C ALA A 137 16.91 32.27 30.46
N PRO A 138 18.15 32.39 30.96
CA PRO A 138 18.41 32.54 32.40
C PRO A 138 17.58 33.68 33.02
N GLY A 139 16.86 33.37 34.10
CA GLY A 139 16.00 34.34 34.79
C GLY A 139 14.69 34.70 34.08
N ILE A 140 14.26 33.89 33.11
CA ILE A 140 12.93 33.94 32.47
C ILE A 140 12.17 32.67 32.83
N THR A 141 10.88 32.80 33.16
CA THR A 141 10.04 31.62 33.39
C THR A 141 9.52 31.06 32.07
N SER A 142 9.18 29.77 32.05
CA SER A 142 8.57 29.13 30.87
C SER A 142 7.26 29.81 30.45
N ASP A 143 6.45 30.28 31.40
CA ASP A 143 5.22 31.05 31.14
C ASP A 143 5.49 32.40 30.47
N GLN A 144 6.52 33.13 30.91
CA GLN A 144 6.91 34.40 30.29
C GLN A 144 7.41 34.21 28.86
N LEU A 145 8.18 33.16 28.60
CA LEU A 145 8.58 32.83 27.24
C LEU A 145 7.38 32.42 26.38
N ALA A 146 6.50 31.56 26.89
CA ALA A 146 5.30 31.12 26.16
C ALA A 146 4.39 32.30 25.80
N ASP A 147 4.22 33.25 26.72
CA ASP A 147 3.51 34.51 26.50
C ASP A 147 4.06 35.29 25.31
N SER A 148 5.35 35.63 25.37
CA SER A 148 6.03 36.39 24.33
C SER A 148 6.11 35.63 23.00
N ALA A 149 6.29 34.32 23.04
CA ALA A 149 6.29 33.44 21.86
C ALA A 149 4.92 33.41 21.17
N GLN A 150 3.83 33.31 21.93
CA GLN A 150 2.47 33.36 21.38
C GLN A 150 2.18 34.72 20.76
N LEU A 151 2.43 35.80 21.51
CA LEU A 151 2.17 37.18 21.06
C LEU A 151 2.90 37.52 19.75
N SER A 152 4.16 37.14 19.65
CA SER A 152 4.95 37.35 18.43
C SER A 152 4.57 36.45 17.27
N SER A 153 3.85 35.35 17.54
CA SER A 153 3.39 34.39 16.51
C SER A 153 1.95 34.62 16.04
N LEU A 154 1.17 35.47 16.70
CA LEU A 154 -0.20 35.81 16.27
C LEU A 154 -0.27 36.36 14.82
N PRO A 155 0.64 37.26 14.37
CA PRO A 155 0.64 37.74 12.99
C PRO A 155 1.47 36.87 12.04
N ASP A 156 1.92 35.71 12.49
CA ASP A 156 2.71 34.75 11.72
C ASP A 156 1.80 33.62 11.22
N GLU A 157 1.24 33.82 10.02
CA GLU A 157 0.29 32.87 9.43
C GLU A 157 0.95 31.58 8.89
N THR A 158 2.29 31.49 8.96
CA THR A 158 3.02 30.29 8.54
C THR A 158 2.68 29.07 9.41
N PRO A 159 2.86 27.84 8.90
CA PRO A 159 2.72 26.63 9.70
C PRO A 159 3.53 26.68 11.00
N GLU A 160 4.75 27.23 10.95
CA GLU A 160 5.63 27.41 12.10
C GLU A 160 5.02 28.36 13.13
N GLY A 161 4.57 29.54 12.70
CA GLY A 161 3.89 30.53 13.55
C GLY A 161 2.66 29.95 14.24
N ARG A 162 1.77 29.30 13.48
CA ARG A 162 0.57 28.64 14.01
C ARG A 162 0.92 27.55 15.02
N SER A 163 1.95 26.74 14.77
CA SER A 163 2.36 25.67 15.69
C SER A 163 2.80 26.19 17.06
N ILE A 164 3.41 27.38 17.12
CA ILE A 164 3.83 28.02 18.38
C ILE A 164 2.62 28.46 19.19
N VAL A 165 1.62 29.05 18.52
CA VAL A 165 0.36 29.46 19.17
C VAL A 165 -0.38 28.24 19.73
N VAL A 166 -0.39 27.12 19.00
CA VAL A 166 -0.96 25.85 19.46
C VAL A 166 -0.21 25.30 20.67
N LEU A 167 1.12 25.22 20.62
CA LEU A 167 1.94 24.74 21.74
C LEU A 167 1.73 25.58 23.02
N ALA A 168 1.68 26.91 22.87
CA ALA A 168 1.42 27.83 23.97
C ALA A 168 0.02 27.60 24.59
N LYS A 169 -0.99 27.38 23.76
CA LYS A 169 -2.36 27.10 24.21
C LYS A 169 -2.48 25.75 24.94
N GLU A 170 -1.86 24.69 24.40
CA GLU A 170 -1.99 23.34 24.95
C GLU A 170 -1.17 23.14 26.23
N LYS A 171 0.07 23.63 26.25
CA LYS A 171 1.01 23.37 27.37
C LYS A 171 0.91 24.40 28.50
N TYR A 172 0.54 25.64 28.19
CA TYR A 172 0.53 26.76 29.14
C TYR A 172 -0.87 27.38 29.33
N ALA A 173 -1.92 26.76 28.78
CA ALA A 173 -3.31 27.21 28.87
C ALA A 173 -3.55 28.67 28.42
N LEU A 174 -2.66 29.23 27.60
CA LEU A 174 -2.78 30.58 27.04
C LEU A 174 -3.86 30.58 25.93
N ARG A 175 -5.12 30.79 26.32
CA ARG A 175 -6.27 30.92 25.41
C ARG A 175 -6.46 32.37 24.96
N GLY A 176 -7.16 32.52 23.82
CA GLY A 176 -7.34 33.76 23.07
C GLY A 176 -7.43 35.02 23.93
N ARG A 177 -6.61 36.01 23.57
CA ARG A 177 -6.64 37.33 24.17
C ARG A 177 -7.52 38.23 23.33
N GLU A 178 -8.51 38.84 23.95
CA GLU A 178 -9.09 40.08 23.45
C GLU A 178 -8.02 41.17 23.62
N LEU A 179 -7.09 41.20 22.67
CA LEU A 179 -6.24 42.36 22.47
C LEU A 179 -7.16 43.46 21.96
N SER A 180 -7.49 44.42 22.81
CA SER A 180 -8.26 45.60 22.42
C SER A 180 -7.64 46.16 21.14
N GLU A 181 -8.43 46.35 20.07
CA GLU A 181 -7.94 46.78 18.74
C GLU A 181 -7.17 48.11 18.77
N HIS A 182 -7.28 48.86 19.88
CA HIS A 182 -6.62 50.14 20.08
C HIS A 182 -5.22 49.95 20.70
N GLY A 183 -4.17 50.20 19.91
CA GLY A 183 -2.78 50.27 20.39
C GLY A 183 -1.92 49.01 20.18
N VAL A 184 -2.38 48.08 19.35
CA VAL A 184 -1.60 46.90 18.90
C VAL A 184 -1.15 47.10 17.46
N GLU A 185 0.15 47.10 17.22
CA GLU A 185 0.73 47.09 15.88
C GLU A 185 1.39 45.72 15.66
N PHE A 186 0.80 44.95 14.75
CA PHE A 186 1.34 43.65 14.36
C PHE A 186 2.43 43.81 13.30
N VAL A 187 3.53 43.08 13.49
CA VAL A 187 4.61 42.96 12.51
C VAL A 187 4.51 41.58 11.88
N PRO A 188 3.92 41.46 10.66
CA PRO A 188 3.75 40.18 10.01
C PRO A 188 5.09 39.55 9.66
N PHE A 189 5.10 38.22 9.56
CA PHE A 189 6.27 37.51 9.08
C PHE A 189 6.59 37.88 7.63
N THR A 190 7.87 38.16 7.34
CA THR A 190 8.36 38.27 5.95
C THR A 190 9.63 37.45 5.76
N ALA A 191 9.82 36.91 4.54
CA ALA A 191 11.00 36.12 4.22
C ALA A 191 12.31 36.94 4.26
N GLN A 192 12.21 38.26 4.04
CA GLN A 192 13.36 39.17 4.06
C GLN A 192 13.86 39.41 5.49
N THR A 193 12.94 39.63 6.44
CA THR A 193 13.31 39.86 7.84
C THR A 193 13.53 38.54 8.60
N ARG A 194 12.88 37.45 8.15
CA ARG A 194 12.84 36.13 8.82
C ARG A 194 12.38 36.24 10.29
N MET A 195 11.53 37.23 10.57
CA MET A 195 10.98 37.49 11.90
C MET A 195 9.55 38.03 11.82
N SER A 196 8.80 37.81 12.88
CA SER A 196 7.46 38.33 13.15
C SER A 196 7.40 38.91 14.56
N GLY A 197 6.36 39.65 14.89
CA GLY A 197 6.23 40.21 16.23
C GLY A 197 5.04 41.11 16.45
N VAL A 198 5.00 41.73 17.62
CA VAL A 198 3.94 42.67 18.00
C VAL A 198 4.51 43.83 18.81
N ASN A 199 3.94 45.01 18.62
CA ASN A 199 4.14 46.18 19.47
C ASN A 199 2.82 46.46 20.21
N PHE A 200 2.84 46.46 21.54
CA PHE A 200 1.63 46.66 22.34
C PHE A 200 2.00 47.16 23.74
N ASN A 201 1.31 48.18 24.25
CA ASN A 201 1.50 48.71 25.62
C ASN A 201 2.98 48.97 25.98
N GLY A 202 3.76 49.49 25.03
CA GLY A 202 5.19 49.74 25.19
C GLY A 202 6.08 48.48 25.13
N ARG A 203 5.53 47.27 25.12
CA ARG A 203 6.25 46.02 24.83
C ARG A 203 6.50 45.91 23.33
N GLN A 204 7.72 45.54 22.96
CA GLN A 204 8.06 45.20 21.58
C GLN A 204 8.63 43.79 21.59
N VAL A 205 7.85 42.85 21.09
CA VAL A 205 8.22 41.43 21.10
C VAL A 205 8.49 41.00 19.66
N ARG A 206 9.60 40.29 19.45
CA ARG A 206 10.01 39.75 18.16
C ARG A 206 10.37 38.27 18.31
N LYS A 207 10.07 37.49 17.29
CA LYS A 207 10.47 36.10 17.15
C LYS A 207 10.95 35.85 15.74
N GLY A 208 12.06 35.15 15.58
CA GLY A 208 12.61 34.88 14.26
C GLY A 208 13.82 33.96 14.29
N ALA A 209 14.48 33.84 13.14
CA ALA A 209 15.74 33.13 13.02
C ALA A 209 16.81 33.75 13.94
N ALA A 210 17.72 32.91 14.46
CA ALA A 210 18.71 33.32 15.45
C ALA A 210 19.58 34.51 15.00
N ASP A 211 19.98 34.53 13.73
CA ASP A 211 20.75 35.60 13.09
C ASP A 211 19.97 36.92 12.98
N SER A 212 18.69 36.86 12.63
CA SER A 212 17.82 38.05 12.57
C SER A 212 17.57 38.64 13.95
N ILE A 213 17.29 37.78 14.95
CA ILE A 213 17.05 38.25 16.32
C ILE A 213 18.34 38.75 16.98
N GLN A 214 19.50 38.18 16.66
CA GLN A 214 20.77 38.70 17.13
C GLN A 214 21.03 40.13 16.64
N ARG A 215 20.70 40.43 15.38
CA ARG A 215 20.77 41.80 14.83
C ARG A 215 19.79 42.73 15.54
N TYR A 216 18.53 42.30 15.69
CA TYR A 216 17.50 43.07 16.39
C TYR A 216 17.90 43.41 17.84
N LEU A 217 18.45 42.44 18.58
CA LEU A 217 18.91 42.66 19.95
C LEU A 217 20.03 43.71 19.99
N ARG A 218 21.03 43.62 19.09
CA ARG A 218 22.15 44.56 19.03
C ARG A 218 21.70 45.99 18.74
N GLU A 219 20.76 46.16 17.80
CA GLU A 219 20.17 47.47 17.48
C GLU A 219 19.45 48.10 18.68
N ASN A 220 18.94 47.28 19.58
CA ASN A 220 18.27 47.71 20.82
C ASN A 220 19.21 47.70 22.05
N GLY A 221 20.52 47.49 21.88
CA GLY A 221 21.50 47.48 22.98
C GLY A 221 21.54 46.21 23.83
N GLY A 222 21.09 45.08 23.27
CA GLY A 222 21.07 43.76 23.90
C GLY A 222 21.91 42.71 23.16
N GLU A 223 22.11 41.56 23.80
CA GLU A 223 22.82 40.41 23.23
C GLU A 223 22.17 39.08 23.63
N ILE A 224 22.47 38.01 22.87
CA ILE A 224 22.06 36.65 23.20
C ILE A 224 22.99 36.11 24.31
N PRO A 225 22.47 35.70 25.48
CA PRO A 225 23.29 35.11 26.54
C PRO A 225 24.00 33.84 26.08
N LYS A 226 25.20 33.56 26.61
CA LYS A 226 25.99 32.37 26.25
C LYS A 226 25.23 31.06 26.47
N ASP A 227 24.48 30.94 27.56
CA ASP A 227 23.67 29.75 27.84
C ASP A 227 22.57 29.53 26.81
N LEU A 228 21.99 30.63 26.30
CA LEU A 228 20.99 30.57 25.26
C LEU A 228 21.63 30.23 23.91
N GLN A 229 22.84 30.72 23.64
CA GLN A 229 23.62 30.35 22.47
C GLN A 229 23.91 28.84 22.44
N LEU A 230 24.28 28.25 23.58
CA LEU A 230 24.45 26.79 23.70
C LEU A 230 23.16 26.02 23.39
N SER A 231 22.01 26.57 23.79
CA SER A 231 20.69 25.96 23.49
C SER A 231 20.35 26.04 21.99
N ILE A 232 20.65 27.16 21.34
CA ILE A 232 20.54 27.33 19.87
C ILE A 232 21.40 26.29 19.16
N ASP A 233 22.67 26.16 19.56
CA ASP A 233 23.62 25.23 18.96
C ASP A 233 23.19 23.77 19.19
N THR A 234 22.64 23.46 20.37
CA THR A 234 22.13 22.13 20.70
C THR A 234 20.95 21.75 19.82
N ILE A 235 19.97 22.64 19.65
CA ILE A 235 18.82 22.44 18.76
C ILE A 235 19.27 22.26 17.31
N ALA A 236 20.20 23.10 16.84
CA ALA A 236 20.74 22.99 15.49
C ALA A 236 21.45 21.65 15.27
N ARG A 237 22.21 21.16 16.26
CA ARG A 237 22.89 19.86 16.22
C ARG A 237 21.93 18.67 16.30
N SER A 238 20.78 18.81 16.97
CA SER A 238 19.75 17.78 17.00
C SER A 238 18.86 17.77 15.75
N GLY A 239 19.13 18.64 14.78
CA GLY A 239 18.35 18.73 13.54
C GLY A 239 17.10 19.57 13.62
N GLY A 240 16.87 20.23 14.75
CA GLY A 240 15.77 21.18 14.93
C GLY A 240 16.13 22.55 14.35
N THR A 241 15.13 23.41 14.25
CA THR A 241 15.30 24.84 13.90
C THR A 241 15.07 25.67 15.16
N PRO A 242 16.10 26.35 15.68
CA PRO A 242 15.94 27.26 16.81
C PRO A 242 15.37 28.59 16.32
N LEU A 243 14.22 28.99 16.88
CA LEU A 243 13.71 30.36 16.72
C LEU A 243 13.88 31.09 18.05
N VAL A 244 14.47 32.28 18.02
CA VAL A 244 14.73 33.06 19.23
C VAL A 244 13.58 34.04 19.44
N VAL A 245 13.17 34.22 20.69
CA VAL A 245 12.20 35.24 21.10
C VAL A 245 12.93 36.33 21.87
N ALA A 246 12.68 37.58 21.52
CA ALA A 246 13.26 38.75 22.16
C ALA A 246 12.17 39.77 22.51
N GLU A 247 12.37 40.48 23.60
CA GLU A 247 11.56 41.62 24.01
C GLU A 247 12.47 42.85 24.19
N ARG A 248 12.41 43.80 23.24
CA ARG A 248 13.37 44.89 23.05
C ARG A 248 14.83 44.40 23.07
N SER A 249 15.57 44.69 24.14
CA SER A 249 16.99 44.35 24.32
C SER A 249 17.21 43.04 25.07
N ARG A 250 16.14 42.34 25.50
CA ARG A 250 16.25 41.12 26.31
C ARG A 250 15.88 39.89 25.48
N ALA A 251 16.78 38.92 25.41
CA ALA A 251 16.45 37.59 24.89
C ALA A 251 15.58 36.84 25.90
N MET A 252 14.38 36.41 25.47
CA MET A 252 13.41 35.71 26.32
C MET A 252 13.70 34.21 26.35
N GLY A 253 14.13 33.65 25.22
CA GLY A 253 14.45 32.23 25.10
C GLY A 253 14.43 31.74 23.66
N VAL A 254 14.44 30.41 23.50
CA VAL A 254 14.47 29.74 22.20
C VAL A 254 13.28 28.78 22.11
N ILE A 255 12.67 28.74 20.93
CA ILE A 255 11.65 27.79 20.54
C ILE A 255 12.33 26.73 19.68
N HIS A 256 12.20 25.48 20.09
CA HIS A 256 12.65 24.33 19.32
C HIS A 256 11.55 23.95 18.33
N LEU A 257 11.77 24.22 17.05
CA LEU A 257 10.96 23.64 15.99
C LEU A 257 11.56 22.30 15.53
N LYS A 258 10.78 21.23 15.48
CA LYS A 258 11.19 19.95 14.92
C LYS A 258 10.21 19.47 13.86
N ASP A 259 10.69 18.63 12.95
CA ASP A 259 9.81 17.93 12.01
C ASP A 259 9.12 16.78 12.75
N VAL A 260 7.78 16.82 12.84
CA VAL A 260 7.02 15.89 13.69
C VAL A 260 6.59 14.67 12.88
N VAL A 261 6.95 13.48 13.38
CA VAL A 261 6.54 12.20 12.82
C VAL A 261 5.03 12.03 13.01
N LYS A 262 4.32 11.58 11.97
CA LYS A 262 2.88 11.31 12.05
C LYS A 262 2.59 10.23 13.10
N GLY A 263 1.45 10.34 13.78
CA GLY A 263 1.05 9.34 14.79
C GLY A 263 0.88 7.94 14.20
N GLY A 264 1.23 6.91 14.97
CA GLY A 264 1.04 5.51 14.58
C GLY A 264 2.08 4.93 13.60
N MET A 265 3.07 5.70 13.15
CA MET A 265 4.05 5.23 12.16
C MET A 265 4.90 4.05 12.64
N LYS A 266 5.24 4.02 13.93
CA LYS A 266 6.07 2.96 14.53
C LYS A 266 5.38 1.60 14.50
N GLU A 267 4.10 1.56 14.88
CA GLU A 267 3.28 0.36 14.82
C GLU A 267 3.15 -0.14 13.38
N ARG A 268 3.02 0.79 12.43
CA ARG A 268 2.85 0.49 11.00
C ARG A 268 4.13 -0.07 10.38
N PHE A 269 5.30 0.51 10.65
CA PHE A 269 6.58 -0.08 10.20
C PHE A 269 6.85 -1.42 10.87
N THR A 270 6.40 -1.63 12.11
CA THR A 270 6.46 -2.94 12.76
C THR A 270 5.63 -3.99 12.01
N GLN A 271 4.43 -3.62 11.53
CA GLN A 271 3.59 -4.50 10.70
C GLN A 271 4.27 -4.82 9.36
N LEU A 272 4.82 -3.83 8.66
CA LEU A 272 5.56 -4.04 7.41
C LEU A 272 6.75 -4.98 7.60
N ARG A 273 7.50 -4.81 8.69
CA ARG A 273 8.62 -5.69 9.05
C ARG A 273 8.16 -7.12 9.32
N ALA A 274 7.02 -7.31 9.98
CA ALA A 274 6.40 -8.62 10.19
C ALA A 274 5.91 -9.27 8.87
N MET A 275 5.65 -8.46 7.83
CA MET A 275 5.36 -8.93 6.48
C MET A 275 6.62 -9.22 5.65
N GLY A 276 7.81 -9.01 6.21
CA GLY A 276 9.10 -9.21 5.54
C GLY A 276 9.53 -8.05 4.64
N ILE A 277 8.97 -6.86 4.84
CA ILE A 277 9.26 -5.66 4.04
C ILE A 277 10.22 -4.77 4.81
N ARG A 278 11.38 -4.47 4.21
CA ARG A 278 12.37 -3.53 4.75
C ARG A 278 11.95 -2.10 4.42
N THR A 279 11.99 -1.21 5.39
CA THR A 279 11.62 0.20 5.25
C THR A 279 12.84 1.11 5.33
N VAL A 280 13.04 1.93 4.30
CA VAL A 280 14.17 2.88 4.22
C VAL A 280 13.63 4.29 4.07
N MET A 281 13.97 5.16 5.01
CA MET A 281 13.65 6.58 4.92
C MET A 281 14.68 7.31 4.05
N ILE A 282 14.24 8.15 3.13
CA ILE A 282 15.10 8.97 2.29
C ILE A 282 14.88 10.44 2.65
N THR A 283 15.96 11.18 2.86
CA THR A 283 15.88 12.61 3.19
C THR A 283 17.09 13.41 2.72
N GLY A 284 16.86 14.69 2.45
CA GLY A 284 17.93 15.67 2.23
C GLY A 284 18.55 16.22 3.52
N ASP A 285 17.99 15.88 4.68
CA ASP A 285 18.53 16.30 5.97
C ASP A 285 19.90 15.69 6.25
N ASN A 286 20.65 16.30 7.16
CA ASN A 286 21.94 15.77 7.60
C ASN A 286 21.77 14.42 8.34
N PRO A 287 22.85 13.62 8.46
CA PRO A 287 22.78 12.29 9.06
C PRO A 287 22.29 12.25 10.51
N LEU A 288 22.58 13.27 11.32
CA LEU A 288 22.16 13.31 12.73
C LEU A 288 20.65 13.51 12.84
N THR A 289 20.09 14.45 12.07
CA THR A 289 18.64 14.69 11.98
C THR A 289 17.91 13.47 11.46
N ALA A 290 18.43 12.86 10.38
CA ALA A 290 17.85 11.68 9.77
C ALA A 290 17.82 10.50 10.76
N ALA A 291 18.92 10.25 11.49
CA ALA A 291 18.98 9.19 12.48
C ALA A 291 17.99 9.38 13.64
N ALA A 292 17.78 10.63 14.09
CA ALA A 292 16.81 10.95 15.13
C ALA A 292 15.37 10.65 14.68
N ILE A 293 14.98 11.11 13.48
CA ILE A 293 13.65 10.87 12.90
C ILE A 293 13.45 9.38 12.61
N ALA A 294 14.48 8.70 12.06
CA ALA A 294 14.41 7.28 11.78
C ALA A 294 14.10 6.44 13.03
N ARG A 295 14.74 6.80 14.16
CA ARG A 295 14.54 6.14 15.45
C ARG A 295 13.17 6.45 16.05
N GLU A 296 12.70 7.69 15.94
CA GLU A 296 11.36 8.11 16.39
C GLU A 296 10.27 7.39 15.59
N ALA A 297 10.42 7.32 14.26
CA ALA A 297 9.49 6.65 13.36
C ALA A 297 9.56 5.13 13.42
N GLY A 298 10.73 4.53 13.69
CA GLY A 298 10.92 3.08 13.75
C GLY A 298 11.18 2.41 12.39
N VAL A 299 11.75 3.13 11.43
CA VAL A 299 12.18 2.58 10.13
C VAL A 299 13.39 1.64 10.29
N ASP A 300 13.65 0.76 9.32
CA ASP A 300 14.79 -0.15 9.36
C ASP A 300 16.12 0.56 9.07
N ASP A 301 16.11 1.51 8.13
CA ASP A 301 17.30 2.20 7.66
C ASP A 301 16.99 3.61 7.14
N PHE A 302 18.01 4.41 6.86
CA PHE A 302 17.85 5.73 6.26
C PHE A 302 18.98 6.12 5.31
N LEU A 303 18.65 6.91 4.30
CA LEU A 303 19.59 7.60 3.41
C LEU A 303 19.48 9.11 3.65
N ALA A 304 20.51 9.69 4.25
CA ALA A 304 20.61 11.12 4.53
C ALA A 304 21.33 11.87 3.41
N GLN A 305 21.09 13.19 3.31
CA GLN A 305 21.66 14.07 2.28
C GLN A 305 21.48 13.53 0.86
N ALA A 306 20.38 12.81 0.62
CA ALA A 306 20.14 12.13 -0.64
C ALA A 306 19.84 13.13 -1.76
N THR A 307 20.62 13.06 -2.84
CA THR A 307 20.29 13.73 -4.10
C THR A 307 19.25 12.91 -4.88
N PRO A 308 18.54 13.50 -5.86
CA PRO A 308 17.63 12.74 -6.74
C PRO A 308 18.31 11.53 -7.41
N LYS A 309 19.59 11.67 -7.75
CA LYS A 309 20.39 10.57 -8.30
C LYS A 309 20.59 9.45 -7.29
N ASP A 310 20.91 9.77 -6.04
CA ASP A 310 21.11 8.76 -4.98
C ASP A 310 19.83 7.96 -4.72
N LYS A 311 18.65 8.61 -4.82
CA LYS A 311 17.36 7.92 -4.72
C LYS A 311 17.22 6.85 -5.81
N MET A 312 17.51 7.22 -7.06
CA MET A 312 17.43 6.31 -8.20
C MET A 312 18.49 5.19 -8.13
N ASP A 313 19.71 5.52 -7.71
CA ASP A 313 20.79 4.55 -7.58
C ASP A 313 20.48 3.53 -6.48
N LEU A 314 19.84 3.94 -5.39
CA LEU A 314 19.33 3.04 -4.35
C LEU A 314 18.25 2.09 -4.89
N ILE A 315 17.27 2.61 -5.65
CA ILE A 315 16.23 1.78 -6.27
C ILE A 315 16.86 0.73 -7.18
N ARG A 316 17.76 1.15 -8.08
CA ARG A 316 18.43 0.24 -9.02
C ARG A 316 19.27 -0.80 -8.31
N ARG A 317 19.95 -0.43 -7.23
CA ARG A 317 20.75 -1.37 -6.43
C ARG A 317 19.86 -2.47 -5.84
N GLU A 318 18.78 -2.09 -5.17
CA GLU A 318 17.85 -3.07 -4.58
C GLU A 318 17.20 -3.95 -5.68
N GLN A 319 16.85 -3.37 -6.83
CA GLN A 319 16.33 -4.11 -7.99
C GLN A 319 17.36 -5.09 -8.58
N THR A 320 18.64 -4.70 -8.65
CA THR A 320 19.73 -5.57 -9.12
C THR A 320 19.96 -6.74 -8.17
N ASP A 321 19.72 -6.54 -6.87
CA ASP A 321 19.70 -7.61 -5.85
C ASP A 321 18.46 -8.52 -5.95
N GLY A 322 17.61 -8.34 -6.97
CA GLY A 322 16.41 -9.14 -7.23
C GLY A 322 15.22 -8.79 -6.35
N LYS A 323 15.23 -7.63 -5.68
CA LYS A 323 14.14 -7.17 -4.82
C LYS A 323 13.20 -6.25 -5.59
N LEU A 324 11.90 -6.36 -5.31
CA LEU A 324 10.92 -5.38 -5.80
C LEU A 324 10.85 -4.19 -4.86
N VAL A 325 10.92 -3.00 -5.44
CA VAL A 325 11.01 -1.74 -4.71
C VAL A 325 9.72 -0.95 -4.86
N ALA A 326 9.10 -0.62 -3.74
CA ALA A 326 8.06 0.39 -3.67
C ALA A 326 8.65 1.74 -3.25
N MET A 327 8.16 2.82 -3.82
CA MET A 327 8.50 4.18 -3.40
C MET A 327 7.24 5.01 -3.21
N THR A 328 7.22 5.85 -2.18
CA THR A 328 6.22 6.91 -2.00
C THR A 328 6.87 8.29 -2.07
N GLY A 329 6.17 9.26 -2.68
CA GLY A 329 6.65 10.64 -2.81
C GLY A 329 5.56 11.61 -3.25
N ASP A 330 5.79 12.90 -3.04
CA ASP A 330 4.84 13.98 -3.33
C ASP A 330 5.44 15.09 -4.23
N GLY A 331 6.77 15.18 -4.35
CA GLY A 331 7.47 16.25 -5.06
C GLY A 331 7.72 15.98 -6.55
N THR A 332 7.92 17.06 -7.32
CA THR A 332 8.47 16.98 -8.70
C THR A 332 9.83 16.27 -8.72
N ASN A 333 10.60 16.40 -7.64
CA ASN A 333 11.92 15.79 -7.49
C ASN A 333 11.86 14.28 -7.35
N ASP A 334 10.71 13.73 -6.96
CA ASP A 334 10.51 12.29 -6.77
C ASP A 334 9.96 11.62 -8.02
N ALA A 335 9.43 12.36 -8.99
CA ALA A 335 8.84 11.81 -10.20
C ALA A 335 9.77 10.81 -10.94
N PRO A 336 11.06 11.10 -11.15
CA PRO A 336 11.96 10.11 -11.79
C PRO A 336 12.14 8.83 -10.98
N ALA A 337 12.16 8.94 -9.65
CA ALA A 337 12.34 7.82 -8.74
C ALA A 337 11.04 6.98 -8.62
N LEU A 338 9.87 7.64 -8.59
CA LEU A 338 8.56 6.99 -8.65
C LEU A 338 8.39 6.19 -9.95
N ALA A 339 8.82 6.73 -11.09
CA ALA A 339 8.76 6.04 -12.38
C ALA A 339 9.74 4.86 -12.48
N GLN A 340 10.87 4.92 -11.77
CA GLN A 340 11.88 3.85 -11.75
C GLN A 340 11.51 2.70 -10.79
N ALA A 341 10.73 2.98 -9.76
CA ALA A 341 10.25 1.99 -8.80
C ALA A 341 9.28 0.99 -9.45
N ASP A 342 9.24 -0.24 -8.96
CA ASP A 342 8.28 -1.24 -9.41
C ASP A 342 6.85 -0.85 -9.02
N VAL A 343 6.72 -0.20 -7.85
CA VAL A 343 5.49 0.38 -7.34
C VAL A 343 5.76 1.82 -6.90
N GLY A 344 5.34 2.79 -7.71
CA GLY A 344 5.45 4.21 -7.42
C GLY A 344 4.12 4.76 -6.94
N VAL A 345 4.03 5.10 -5.65
CA VAL A 345 2.81 5.66 -5.03
C VAL A 345 2.97 7.16 -4.87
N ALA A 346 2.22 7.91 -5.68
CA ALA A 346 2.17 9.36 -5.60
C ALA A 346 1.10 9.82 -4.62
N MET A 347 1.38 10.88 -3.86
CA MET A 347 0.40 11.50 -2.97
C MET A 347 -0.57 12.41 -3.76
N ASN A 348 -1.84 12.47 -3.36
CA ASN A 348 -2.81 13.36 -4.01
C ASN A 348 -2.54 14.85 -3.76
N THR A 349 -1.88 15.22 -2.66
CA THR A 349 -1.35 16.57 -2.48
C THR A 349 -0.11 16.84 -3.32
N GLY A 350 0.46 15.81 -3.96
CA GLY A 350 1.66 15.90 -4.76
C GLY A 350 1.46 16.61 -6.11
N THR A 351 2.59 16.93 -6.74
CA THR A 351 2.63 17.63 -8.03
C THR A 351 2.04 16.76 -9.15
N GLN A 352 1.52 17.39 -10.22
CA GLN A 352 0.99 16.64 -11.38
C GLN A 352 2.05 15.70 -11.97
N ALA A 353 3.31 16.14 -12.05
CA ALA A 353 4.43 15.32 -12.50
C ALA A 353 4.62 14.06 -11.64
N ALA A 354 4.46 14.15 -10.31
CA ALA A 354 4.54 12.98 -9.43
C ALA A 354 3.38 12.01 -9.66
N LYS A 355 2.15 12.52 -9.84
CA LYS A 355 0.95 11.71 -10.11
C LYS A 355 1.01 11.00 -11.47
N GLU A 356 1.59 11.64 -12.48
CA GLU A 356 1.76 11.05 -13.80
C GLU A 356 2.92 10.04 -13.85
N ALA A 357 3.96 10.24 -13.03
CA ALA A 357 5.09 9.32 -12.94
C ALA A 357 4.81 8.09 -12.08
N GLY A 358 3.99 8.23 -11.03
CA GLY A 358 3.56 7.13 -10.18
C GLY A 358 2.59 6.19 -10.90
N ASN A 359 2.73 4.89 -10.66
CA ASN A 359 1.79 3.89 -11.15
C ASN A 359 0.60 3.64 -10.18
N MET A 360 0.62 4.32 -9.03
CA MET A 360 -0.50 4.46 -8.12
C MET A 360 -0.61 5.89 -7.57
N VAL A 361 -1.82 6.30 -7.18
CA VAL A 361 -2.08 7.58 -6.51
C VAL A 361 -2.88 7.35 -5.24
N ASP A 362 -2.36 7.76 -4.09
CA ASP A 362 -3.10 7.79 -2.82
C ASP A 362 -3.90 9.08 -2.70
N LEU A 363 -5.23 8.95 -2.80
CA LEU A 363 -6.17 10.06 -2.73
C LEU A 363 -6.26 10.75 -1.36
N ASP A 364 -5.94 10.04 -0.28
CA ASP A 364 -6.00 10.58 1.09
C ASP A 364 -4.66 11.17 1.56
N SER A 365 -3.59 10.99 0.77
CA SER A 365 -2.23 11.45 1.12
C SER A 365 -1.80 10.96 2.51
N ASN A 366 -2.06 9.69 2.80
CA ASN A 366 -1.76 9.03 4.05
C ASN A 366 -0.76 7.88 3.83
N PRO A 367 0.51 8.01 4.29
CA PRO A 367 1.54 7.00 4.11
C PRO A 367 1.16 5.64 4.71
N THR A 368 0.23 5.59 5.67
CA THR A 368 -0.18 4.31 6.28
C THR A 368 -0.83 3.39 5.26
N LYS A 369 -1.42 3.93 4.19
CA LYS A 369 -2.09 3.17 3.11
C LYS A 369 -1.21 2.19 2.37
N LEU A 370 0.11 2.36 2.46
CA LEU A 370 1.05 1.43 1.85
C LEU A 370 0.87 0.01 2.40
N ILE A 371 0.43 -0.14 3.65
CA ILE A 371 0.13 -1.45 4.23
C ILE A 371 -1.10 -2.06 3.55
N GLU A 372 -2.18 -1.29 3.41
CA GLU A 372 -3.39 -1.72 2.73
C GLU A 372 -3.10 -2.07 1.26
N ILE A 373 -2.29 -1.27 0.56
CA ILE A 373 -1.85 -1.52 -0.82
C ILE A 373 -1.14 -2.87 -0.93
N VAL A 374 -0.13 -3.09 -0.09
CA VAL A 374 0.64 -4.34 -0.10
C VAL A 374 -0.21 -5.53 0.33
N GLU A 375 -1.09 -5.36 1.33
CA GLU A 375 -1.99 -6.41 1.76
C GLU A 375 -2.96 -6.83 0.64
N ILE A 376 -3.57 -5.87 -0.06
CA ILE A 376 -4.45 -6.15 -1.20
C ILE A 376 -3.67 -6.89 -2.30
N GLY A 377 -2.45 -6.44 -2.62
CA GLY A 377 -1.57 -7.12 -3.58
C GLY A 377 -1.25 -8.56 -3.17
N LYS A 378 -0.89 -8.80 -1.90
CA LYS A 378 -0.64 -10.15 -1.36
C LYS A 378 -1.89 -11.03 -1.41
N GLN A 379 -3.06 -10.48 -1.08
CA GLN A 379 -4.32 -11.22 -1.14
C GLN A 379 -4.66 -11.62 -2.58
N LEU A 380 -4.41 -10.76 -3.56
CA LEU A 380 -4.58 -11.06 -4.99
C LEU A 380 -3.73 -12.27 -5.40
N LEU A 381 -2.42 -12.23 -5.10
CA LEU A 381 -1.48 -13.32 -5.41
C LEU A 381 -1.85 -14.63 -4.70
N MET A 382 -2.20 -14.55 -3.41
CA MET A 382 -2.62 -15.72 -2.62
C MET A 382 -3.90 -16.34 -3.15
N THR A 383 -4.86 -15.53 -3.59
CA THR A 383 -6.15 -16.01 -4.13
C THR A 383 -5.93 -16.79 -5.41
N ARG A 384 -5.09 -16.30 -6.32
CA ARG A 384 -4.71 -17.03 -7.54
C ARG A 384 -4.04 -18.36 -7.19
N GLY A 385 -3.02 -18.35 -6.34
CA GLY A 385 -2.31 -19.58 -5.94
C GLY A 385 -3.23 -20.62 -5.28
N SER A 386 -4.12 -20.16 -4.40
CA SER A 386 -5.09 -21.01 -3.69
C SER A 386 -6.08 -21.66 -4.65
N LEU A 387 -6.66 -20.88 -5.57
CA LEU A 387 -7.62 -21.38 -6.55
C LEU A 387 -6.96 -22.30 -7.58
N THR A 388 -5.72 -22.04 -7.99
CA THR A 388 -4.96 -22.97 -8.84
C THR A 388 -4.72 -24.30 -8.12
N THR A 389 -4.30 -24.26 -6.85
CA THR A 389 -4.07 -25.47 -6.05
C THR A 389 -5.37 -26.28 -5.91
N PHE A 390 -6.47 -25.62 -5.59
CA PHE A 390 -7.79 -26.24 -5.48
C PHE A 390 -8.26 -26.83 -6.81
N SER A 391 -8.12 -26.07 -7.90
CA SER A 391 -8.57 -26.49 -9.24
C SER A 391 -7.81 -27.71 -9.74
N ILE A 392 -6.49 -27.79 -9.53
CA ILE A 392 -5.68 -28.95 -9.94
C ILE A 392 -5.99 -30.16 -9.06
N ALA A 393 -6.13 -29.97 -7.75
CA ALA A 393 -6.46 -31.07 -6.83
C ALA A 393 -7.82 -31.70 -7.12
N ASN A 394 -8.78 -30.91 -7.63
CA ASN A 394 -10.11 -31.36 -8.00
C ASN A 394 -10.10 -32.43 -9.10
N ASP A 395 -9.12 -32.39 -10.02
CA ASP A 395 -9.07 -33.32 -11.14
C ASP A 395 -8.92 -34.79 -10.69
N VAL A 396 -8.37 -35.04 -9.50
CA VAL A 396 -8.30 -36.38 -8.90
C VAL A 396 -9.69 -37.02 -8.82
N ALA A 397 -10.67 -36.32 -8.25
CA ALA A 397 -12.02 -36.85 -8.12
C ALA A 397 -12.70 -37.02 -9.49
N LYS A 398 -12.45 -36.10 -10.43
CA LYS A 398 -13.01 -36.16 -11.78
C LYS A 398 -12.52 -37.40 -12.54
N TYR A 399 -11.25 -37.77 -12.39
CA TYR A 399 -10.74 -39.03 -12.93
C TYR A 399 -11.46 -40.25 -12.35
N PHE A 400 -11.64 -40.31 -11.04
CA PHE A 400 -12.37 -41.40 -10.38
C PHE A 400 -13.88 -41.42 -10.68
N ALA A 401 -14.47 -40.32 -11.13
CA ALA A 401 -15.86 -40.28 -11.59
C ALA A 401 -16.00 -40.80 -13.03
N ILE A 402 -15.15 -40.30 -13.94
CA ILE A 402 -15.39 -40.45 -15.38
C ILE A 402 -14.71 -41.72 -15.95
N ILE A 403 -13.48 -42.06 -15.53
CA ILE A 403 -12.76 -43.21 -16.10
C ILE A 403 -13.49 -44.54 -15.86
N PRO A 404 -14.00 -44.85 -14.65
CA PRO A 404 -14.78 -46.06 -14.44
C PRO A 404 -16.06 -46.05 -15.26
N ALA A 405 -16.77 -44.91 -15.31
CA ALA A 405 -18.00 -44.77 -16.08
C ALA A 405 -17.79 -45.08 -17.57
N MET A 406 -16.68 -44.64 -18.16
CA MET A 406 -16.37 -44.85 -19.57
C MET A 406 -16.08 -46.30 -19.93
N PHE A 407 -15.40 -47.04 -19.06
CA PHE A 407 -14.77 -48.30 -19.43
C PHE A 407 -15.21 -49.51 -18.61
N ALA A 408 -15.92 -49.33 -17.50
CA ALA A 408 -16.34 -50.43 -16.62
C ALA A 408 -17.17 -51.51 -17.32
N ALA A 409 -17.94 -51.14 -18.35
CA ALA A 409 -18.73 -52.09 -19.13
C ALA A 409 -17.84 -53.07 -19.93
N THR A 410 -16.70 -52.61 -20.42
CA THR A 410 -15.75 -53.43 -21.21
C THR A 410 -14.65 -54.04 -20.34
N PHE A 411 -14.22 -53.32 -19.31
CA PHE A 411 -13.19 -53.72 -18.36
C PHE A 411 -13.75 -53.68 -16.94
N PRO A 412 -14.43 -54.75 -16.48
CA PRO A 412 -15.08 -54.79 -15.16
C PRO A 412 -14.14 -54.52 -13.99
N VAL A 413 -12.84 -54.80 -14.14
CA VAL A 413 -11.81 -54.49 -13.12
C VAL A 413 -11.73 -52.99 -12.79
N LEU A 414 -12.07 -52.12 -13.75
CA LEU A 414 -12.08 -50.67 -13.54
C LEU A 414 -13.24 -50.20 -12.65
N ASN A 415 -14.24 -51.05 -12.37
CA ASN A 415 -15.24 -50.73 -11.34
C ASN A 415 -14.62 -50.58 -9.95
N ALA A 416 -13.47 -51.21 -9.68
CA ALA A 416 -12.75 -51.01 -8.43
C ALA A 416 -12.29 -49.54 -8.24
N LEU A 417 -12.16 -48.80 -9.34
CA LEU A 417 -11.83 -47.37 -9.32
C LEU A 417 -13.07 -46.48 -9.10
N ASN A 418 -14.30 -47.01 -9.13
CA ASN A 418 -15.51 -46.27 -8.76
C ASN A 418 -15.63 -46.15 -7.23
N ILE A 419 -14.67 -45.45 -6.61
CA ILE A 419 -14.57 -45.25 -5.15
C ILE A 419 -15.82 -44.53 -4.61
N MET A 420 -16.44 -43.67 -5.42
CA MET A 420 -17.66 -42.93 -5.06
C MET A 420 -18.93 -43.80 -5.14
N HIS A 421 -18.85 -45.01 -5.67
CA HIS A 421 -19.99 -45.89 -5.91
C HIS A 421 -21.12 -45.18 -6.68
N LEU A 422 -20.77 -44.49 -7.77
CA LEU A 422 -21.73 -43.81 -8.64
C LEU A 422 -22.63 -44.83 -9.34
N GLN A 423 -23.91 -44.51 -9.51
CA GLN A 423 -24.96 -45.49 -9.85
C GLN A 423 -24.87 -45.98 -11.30
N THR A 424 -24.82 -45.07 -12.28
CA THR A 424 -24.74 -45.42 -13.70
C THR A 424 -23.62 -44.64 -14.39
N PRO A 425 -23.07 -45.14 -15.52
CA PRO A 425 -22.12 -44.38 -16.31
C PRO A 425 -22.62 -43.00 -16.73
N GLN A 426 -23.91 -42.90 -17.08
CA GLN A 426 -24.55 -41.66 -17.51
C GLN A 426 -24.68 -40.68 -16.35
N SER A 427 -25.15 -41.15 -15.18
CA SER A 427 -25.27 -40.31 -13.99
C SER A 427 -23.90 -39.83 -13.49
N ALA A 428 -22.87 -40.67 -13.56
CA ALA A 428 -21.51 -40.33 -13.16
C ALA A 428 -20.91 -39.18 -13.98
N ILE A 429 -21.00 -39.28 -15.32
CA ILE A 429 -20.49 -38.24 -16.23
C ILE A 429 -21.29 -36.95 -16.07
N LEU A 430 -22.62 -37.05 -16.01
CA LEU A 430 -23.50 -35.89 -15.83
C LEU A 430 -23.21 -35.18 -14.49
N SER A 431 -23.01 -35.93 -13.42
CA SER A 431 -22.69 -35.39 -12.09
C SER A 431 -21.34 -34.67 -12.07
N ALA A 432 -20.32 -35.23 -12.73
CA ALA A 432 -19.01 -34.59 -12.87
C ALA A 432 -19.11 -33.25 -13.64
N VAL A 433 -19.87 -33.21 -14.73
CA VAL A 433 -20.08 -32.00 -15.54
C VAL A 433 -20.84 -30.93 -14.74
N ILE A 434 -21.93 -31.31 -14.06
CA ILE A 434 -22.71 -30.39 -13.22
C ILE A 434 -21.85 -29.84 -12.08
N PHE A 435 -21.09 -30.69 -11.41
CA PHE A 435 -20.16 -30.25 -10.37
C PHE A 435 -19.15 -29.23 -10.91
N ASN A 436 -18.57 -29.50 -12.09
CA ASN A 436 -17.60 -28.61 -12.72
C ASN A 436 -18.20 -27.22 -13.06
N ALA A 437 -19.50 -27.14 -13.36
CA ALA A 437 -20.19 -25.87 -13.57
C ALA A 437 -20.49 -25.16 -12.23
N LEU A 438 -21.05 -25.87 -11.25
CA LEU A 438 -21.46 -25.30 -9.96
C LEU A 438 -20.28 -24.81 -9.12
N ILE A 439 -19.13 -25.48 -9.20
CA ILE A 439 -17.95 -25.10 -8.43
C ILE A 439 -17.43 -23.71 -8.81
N ILE A 440 -17.60 -23.29 -10.08
CA ILE A 440 -17.24 -21.95 -10.53
C ILE A 440 -18.07 -20.91 -9.75
N ILE A 441 -19.40 -21.10 -9.72
CA ILE A 441 -20.32 -20.20 -9.01
C ILE A 441 -19.98 -20.14 -7.52
N ALA A 442 -19.71 -21.29 -6.90
CA ALA A 442 -19.34 -21.38 -5.49
C ALA A 442 -18.03 -20.64 -5.15
N LEU A 443 -17.09 -20.54 -6.11
CA LEU A 443 -15.80 -19.90 -5.93
C LEU A 443 -15.76 -18.41 -6.31
N ILE A 444 -16.77 -17.89 -7.02
CA ILE A 444 -16.87 -16.45 -7.34
C ILE A 444 -16.72 -15.56 -6.09
N PRO A 445 -17.44 -15.80 -4.97
CA PRO A 445 -17.30 -14.95 -3.79
C PRO A 445 -15.88 -14.95 -3.21
N LEU A 446 -15.18 -16.09 -3.29
CA LEU A 446 -13.79 -16.21 -2.84
C LEU A 446 -12.84 -15.46 -3.78
N ALA A 447 -13.06 -15.58 -5.10
CA ALA A 447 -12.28 -14.88 -6.12
C ALA A 447 -12.39 -13.35 -5.99
N LEU A 448 -13.59 -12.84 -5.68
CA LEU A 448 -13.85 -11.40 -5.54
C LEU A 448 -13.41 -10.83 -4.18
N ARG A 449 -13.71 -11.54 -3.08
CA ARG A 449 -13.33 -11.07 -1.73
C ARG A 449 -11.83 -11.25 -1.46
N GLY A 450 -11.22 -12.26 -2.06
CA GLY A 450 -9.84 -12.64 -1.85
C GLY A 450 -9.63 -13.50 -0.59
N VAL A 451 -8.55 -14.26 -0.59
CA VAL A 451 -8.09 -15.07 0.54
C VAL A 451 -7.48 -14.16 1.60
N LYS A 452 -7.93 -14.27 2.86
CA LYS A 452 -7.41 -13.47 3.97
C LYS A 452 -5.92 -13.70 4.16
N TYR A 453 -5.14 -12.61 4.10
CA TYR A 453 -3.71 -12.63 4.35
C TYR A 453 -3.41 -12.80 5.86
N ARG A 454 -2.34 -13.53 6.17
CA ARG A 454 -1.76 -13.62 7.51
C ARG A 454 -0.25 -13.57 7.40
N PRO A 455 0.46 -12.73 8.18
CA PRO A 455 1.91 -12.67 8.16
C PRO A 455 2.48 -13.97 8.71
N MET A 456 3.08 -14.77 7.84
CA MET A 456 3.66 -16.08 8.12
C MET A 456 4.85 -16.30 7.17
N GLY A 457 5.83 -17.11 7.58
CA GLY A 457 6.94 -17.46 6.69
C GLY A 457 6.47 -18.24 5.45
N ALA A 458 7.20 -18.13 4.34
CA ALA A 458 6.84 -18.72 3.04
C ALA A 458 6.53 -20.23 3.14
N ALA A 459 7.36 -21.01 3.84
CA ALA A 459 7.12 -22.44 4.02
C ALA A 459 5.83 -22.76 4.80
N ALA A 460 5.51 -21.95 5.81
CA ALA A 460 4.29 -22.12 6.60
C ALA A 460 3.04 -21.74 5.79
N LEU A 461 3.12 -20.69 4.97
CA LEU A 461 2.07 -20.31 4.03
C LEU A 461 1.83 -21.40 2.99
N LEU A 462 2.88 -21.94 2.38
CA LEU A 462 2.78 -23.04 1.41
C LEU A 462 2.12 -24.27 2.03
N ARG A 463 2.60 -24.72 3.20
CA ARG A 463 2.02 -25.88 3.91
C ARG A 463 0.55 -25.65 4.21
N ARG A 464 0.19 -24.47 4.72
CA ARG A 464 -1.21 -24.11 5.01
C ARG A 464 -2.07 -24.11 3.74
N ASN A 465 -1.54 -23.57 2.63
CA ASN A 465 -2.24 -23.55 1.35
C ASN A 465 -2.51 -24.98 0.84
N LEU A 466 -1.51 -25.87 0.88
CA LEU A 466 -1.66 -27.27 0.48
C LEU A 466 -2.67 -28.02 1.37
N TRP A 467 -2.66 -27.79 2.68
CA TRP A 467 -3.64 -28.41 3.58
C TRP A 467 -5.07 -27.92 3.37
N ILE A 468 -5.27 -26.62 3.16
CA ILE A 468 -6.63 -26.08 3.03
C ILE A 468 -7.16 -26.28 1.61
N TYR A 469 -6.42 -25.81 0.61
CA TYR A 469 -6.89 -25.79 -0.78
C TYR A 469 -6.49 -27.03 -1.56
N GLY A 470 -5.37 -27.68 -1.21
CA GLY A 470 -5.00 -28.98 -1.80
C GLY A 470 -5.90 -30.10 -1.28
N VAL A 471 -5.91 -30.37 0.03
CA VAL A 471 -6.76 -31.44 0.60
C VAL A 471 -8.24 -31.10 0.44
N GLY A 472 -8.65 -29.85 0.64
CA GLY A 472 -10.01 -29.41 0.36
C GLY A 472 -10.39 -29.60 -1.12
N GLY A 473 -9.46 -29.33 -2.03
CA GLY A 473 -9.62 -29.57 -3.47
C GLY A 473 -9.73 -31.05 -3.84
N VAL A 474 -9.19 -31.97 -3.03
CA VAL A 474 -9.44 -33.41 -3.20
C VAL A 474 -10.80 -33.78 -2.62
N ILE A 475 -11.08 -33.45 -1.35
CA ILE A 475 -12.25 -33.99 -0.63
C ILE A 475 -13.59 -33.42 -1.14
N ILE A 476 -13.67 -32.10 -1.37
CA ILE A 476 -14.93 -31.42 -1.71
C ILE A 476 -15.54 -32.00 -3.01
N PRO A 477 -14.77 -32.23 -4.08
CA PRO A 477 -15.29 -32.86 -5.30
C PRO A 477 -15.81 -34.27 -5.13
N PHE A 478 -15.17 -35.13 -4.32
CA PHE A 478 -15.71 -36.48 -4.04
C PHE A 478 -17.10 -36.40 -3.41
N ILE A 479 -17.28 -35.51 -2.42
CA ILE A 479 -18.56 -35.31 -1.75
C ILE A 479 -19.58 -34.69 -2.71
N GLY A 480 -19.16 -33.66 -3.46
CA GLY A 480 -20.02 -32.92 -4.36
C GLY A 480 -20.56 -33.76 -5.52
N ILE A 481 -19.69 -34.51 -6.20
CA ILE A 481 -20.09 -35.40 -7.31
C ILE A 481 -21.04 -36.48 -6.78
N LYS A 482 -20.73 -37.09 -5.63
CA LYS A 482 -21.61 -38.11 -5.04
C LYS A 482 -22.99 -37.55 -4.67
N ALA A 483 -23.04 -36.37 -4.06
CA ALA A 483 -24.30 -35.74 -3.69
C ALA A 483 -25.16 -35.43 -4.93
N ILE A 484 -24.54 -34.93 -6.00
CA ILE A 484 -25.22 -34.65 -7.27
C ILE A 484 -25.75 -35.95 -7.89
N ASP A 485 -24.94 -37.02 -7.95
CA ASP A 485 -25.34 -38.33 -8.47
C ASP A 485 -26.58 -38.86 -7.74
N MET A 486 -26.55 -38.82 -6.41
CA MET A 486 -27.70 -39.25 -5.58
C MET A 486 -28.97 -38.43 -5.86
N ILE A 487 -28.85 -37.13 -6.12
CA ILE A 487 -29.99 -36.27 -6.44
C ILE A 487 -30.55 -36.61 -7.82
N ILE A 488 -29.69 -36.73 -8.83
CA ILE A 488 -30.09 -37.00 -10.22
C ILE A 488 -30.78 -38.36 -10.32
N THR A 489 -30.19 -39.40 -9.71
CA THR A 489 -30.78 -40.75 -9.72
C THR A 489 -32.10 -40.77 -8.96
N ARG A 490 -32.22 -40.04 -7.83
CA ARG A 490 -33.47 -39.99 -7.06
C ARG A 490 -34.61 -39.28 -7.80
N ILE A 491 -34.30 -38.31 -8.65
CA ILE A 491 -35.30 -37.59 -9.46
C ILE A 491 -35.60 -38.35 -10.77
N GLY A 492 -34.84 -39.39 -11.11
CA GLY A 492 -35.01 -40.19 -12.32
C GLY A 492 -34.57 -39.47 -13.59
N LEU A 493 -33.61 -38.54 -13.47
CA LEU A 493 -33.07 -37.76 -14.59
C LEU A 493 -31.97 -38.51 -15.37
N ALA A 494 -31.37 -39.55 -14.77
CA ALA A 494 -30.35 -40.41 -15.37
C ALA A 494 -30.35 -41.80 -14.73
#